data_AF-A0A1Y1N6G9-F1
#
_entry.id   AF-A0A1Y1N6G9-F1
#
_cell.length_a   1.000
_cell.length_b   1.000
_cell.length_c   1.000
_cell.angle_alpha   90.00
_cell.angle_beta   90.00
_cell.angle_gamma   90.00
#
_symmetry.space_group_name_H-M   'P 1'
#
loop_
_entity.id
_entity.type
_entity.pdbx_description
1 polymer ?
#
loop_
_entity_poly.entity_id
_entity_poly.type
_entity_poly.pdbx_seq_one_letter_code
_entity_poly.pdbx_strand_id
1 'polypeptide(L)'
;GADGFSTNLIKICAPCIAKPISHIINTCFCTATFPDPLKIAKIVCLYKSGDHKSIKNYRPIALLSIFSKIIEKCISKRIIDFLDKHSVLSKNQYGFKKNASTSDALVTICDFIYTHLDKGKKVMAVFADLSKAFDNVDHAILLERIERYGIRGECNKLLKSYLEQRRQFVHFDGKNSSLLVSNKGVPQGSVLGPLLFILYMNNMDQVVPSRHVAFADDITLLFAEETESKAATKVKGSLCNLSHYLEESNLVLNSQKSFLMQFFTQSSRYVCSQYIPSIQQVSSIKSLGLYLDVSLSFEDHVSYIHK
;
A
#
# COMPACT_ATOMS: atom_id res chain seq x y z
N GLY A 1 11.67 -14.80 -13.40
CA GLY A 1 11.89 -14.94 -11.95
C GLY A 1 13.07 -15.84 -11.72
N ALA A 2 12.98 -16.79 -10.78
CA ALA A 2 14.00 -17.83 -10.58
C ALA A 2 14.16 -18.78 -11.78
N ASP A 3 13.12 -18.87 -12.61
CA ASP A 3 12.97 -19.73 -13.79
C ASP A 3 13.64 -19.21 -15.08
N GLY A 4 14.19 -17.98 -15.06
CA GLY A 4 14.92 -17.41 -16.21
C GLY A 4 14.07 -17.03 -17.43
N PHE A 5 12.77 -17.35 -17.46
CA PHE A 5 11.91 -17.02 -18.59
C PHE A 5 11.66 -15.51 -18.71
N SER A 6 11.72 -15.01 -19.96
CA SER A 6 11.41 -13.62 -20.31
C SER A 6 9.96 -13.48 -20.81
N THR A 7 9.38 -12.31 -20.62
CA THR A 7 8.00 -12.02 -21.06
C THR A 7 7.85 -12.11 -22.58
N ASN A 8 8.88 -11.72 -23.33
CA ASN A 8 8.88 -11.78 -24.80
C ASN A 8 8.81 -13.24 -25.28
N LEU A 9 9.62 -14.13 -24.70
CA LEU A 9 9.60 -15.55 -25.04
C LEU A 9 8.22 -16.17 -24.79
N ILE A 10 7.61 -15.89 -23.63
CA ILE A 10 6.28 -16.40 -23.30
C ILE A 10 5.22 -15.88 -24.26
N LYS A 11 5.30 -14.62 -24.70
CA LYS A 11 4.36 -14.05 -25.69
C LYS A 11 4.49 -14.74 -27.05
N ILE A 12 5.70 -15.02 -27.50
CA ILE A 12 5.95 -15.73 -28.78
C ILE A 12 5.39 -17.15 -28.73
N CYS A 13 5.62 -17.86 -27.62
CA CYS A 13 5.17 -19.24 -27.44
C CYS A 13 3.69 -19.36 -27.05
N ALA A 14 2.99 -18.24 -26.80
CA ALA A 14 1.64 -18.22 -26.23
C ALA A 14 0.64 -19.12 -26.97
N PRO A 15 0.58 -19.17 -28.31
CA PRO A 15 -0.35 -20.05 -29.02
C PRO A 15 -0.19 -21.53 -28.67
N CYS A 16 1.05 -21.98 -28.42
CA CYS A 16 1.36 -23.37 -28.11
C CYS A 16 1.12 -23.71 -26.63
N ILE A 17 1.39 -22.78 -25.72
CA ILE A 17 1.38 -23.04 -24.27
C ILE A 17 0.07 -22.61 -23.59
N ALA A 18 -0.80 -21.85 -24.27
CA ALA A 18 -2.04 -21.34 -23.68
C ALA A 18 -2.96 -22.46 -23.16
N LYS A 19 -3.12 -23.56 -23.90
CA LYS A 19 -3.98 -24.69 -23.48
C LYS A 19 -3.42 -25.41 -22.25
N PRO A 20 -2.13 -25.82 -22.19
CA PRO A 20 -1.52 -26.34 -20.97
C PRO A 20 -1.62 -25.38 -19.76
N ILE A 21 -1.33 -24.10 -19.96
CA ILE A 21 -1.41 -23.10 -18.87
C ILE A 21 -2.84 -22.97 -18.36
N SER A 22 -3.82 -22.95 -19.26
CA SER A 22 -5.24 -22.88 -18.88
C SER A 22 -5.68 -24.11 -18.09
N HIS A 23 -5.19 -25.30 -18.46
CA HIS A 23 -5.42 -26.51 -17.69
C HIS A 23 -4.84 -26.39 -16.28
N ILE A 24 -3.59 -25.91 -16.14
CA ILE A 24 -2.96 -25.68 -14.83
C ILE A 24 -3.78 -24.70 -13.98
N ILE A 25 -4.20 -23.57 -14.55
CA ILE A 25 -5.02 -22.57 -13.85
C ILE A 25 -6.33 -23.18 -13.36
N ASN A 26 -7.03 -23.93 -14.22
CA ASN A 26 -8.28 -24.56 -13.86
C ASN A 26 -8.09 -25.62 -12.77
N THR A 27 -7.01 -26.40 -12.85
CA THR A 27 -6.65 -27.35 -11.79
C THR A 27 -6.40 -26.63 -10.47
N CYS A 28 -5.64 -25.53 -10.46
CA CYS A 28 -5.44 -24.72 -9.25
C CYS A 28 -6.76 -24.24 -8.64
N PHE A 29 -7.74 -23.87 -9.46
CA PHE A 29 -9.06 -23.44 -8.98
C PHE A 29 -9.89 -24.59 -8.46
N CYS A 30 -9.85 -25.76 -9.11
CA CYS A 30 -10.61 -26.93 -8.69
C CYS A 30 -10.06 -27.56 -7.42
N THR A 31 -8.74 -27.54 -7.23
CA THR A 31 -8.07 -28.17 -6.07
C THR A 31 -7.71 -27.17 -4.97
N ALA A 32 -8.04 -25.88 -5.16
CA ALA A 32 -7.63 -24.78 -4.28
C ALA A 32 -6.15 -24.80 -3.90
N THR A 33 -5.27 -25.21 -4.81
CA THR A 33 -3.84 -25.40 -4.54
C THR A 33 -2.99 -24.60 -5.52
N PHE A 34 -2.12 -23.74 -4.98
CA PHE A 34 -1.18 -22.97 -5.78
C PHE A 34 0.10 -23.79 -6.03
N PRO A 35 0.69 -23.80 -7.26
CA PRO A 35 1.82 -24.67 -7.57
C PRO A 35 3.10 -24.30 -6.81
N ASP A 36 3.67 -25.24 -6.05
CA ASP A 36 4.86 -25.01 -5.23
C ASP A 36 6.11 -24.51 -5.99
N PRO A 37 6.41 -24.99 -7.21
CA PRO A 37 7.53 -24.46 -8.00
C PRO A 37 7.38 -22.96 -8.32
N LEU A 38 6.14 -22.45 -8.36
CA LEU A 38 5.84 -21.06 -8.65
C LEU A 38 5.84 -20.16 -7.39
N LYS A 39 6.02 -20.75 -6.20
CA LYS A 39 6.12 -20.03 -4.90
C LYS A 39 7.55 -19.55 -4.58
N ILE A 40 8.50 -19.70 -5.52
CA ILE A 40 9.89 -19.27 -5.35
C ILE A 40 10.08 -17.84 -5.91
N ALA A 41 10.57 -16.93 -5.07
CA ALA A 41 10.89 -15.55 -5.43
C ALA A 41 12.41 -15.31 -5.46
N LYS A 42 12.90 -14.71 -6.56
CA LYS A 42 14.26 -14.17 -6.63
C LYS A 42 14.23 -12.73 -6.12
N ILE A 43 14.91 -12.43 -5.02
CA ILE A 43 14.98 -11.08 -4.45
C ILE A 43 16.17 -10.33 -5.06
N VAL A 44 15.91 -9.15 -5.62
CA VAL A 44 16.94 -8.24 -6.13
C VAL A 44 16.79 -6.91 -5.41
N CYS A 45 17.90 -6.34 -4.95
CA CYS A 45 17.92 -5.04 -4.28
C CYS A 45 18.07 -3.92 -5.31
N LEU A 46 17.05 -3.07 -5.46
CA LEU A 46 17.14 -1.85 -6.27
C LEU A 46 17.57 -0.67 -5.41
N TYR A 47 18.56 0.09 -5.86
CA TYR A 47 18.96 1.32 -5.19
C TYR A 47 17.84 2.37 -5.27
N LYS A 48 17.52 3.01 -4.14
CA LYS A 48 16.47 4.03 -4.01
C LYS A 48 17.06 5.45 -4.05
N SER A 49 17.94 5.80 -3.10
CA SER A 49 18.51 7.15 -2.93
C SER A 49 19.54 7.20 -1.80
N GLY A 50 20.43 8.20 -1.78
CA GLY A 50 21.36 8.45 -0.66
C GLY A 50 22.67 7.66 -0.76
N ASP A 51 23.31 7.34 0.36
CA ASP A 51 24.57 6.58 0.36
C ASP A 51 24.39 5.15 -0.17
N HIS A 52 25.18 4.79 -1.19
CA HIS A 52 25.21 3.44 -1.79
C HIS A 52 25.73 2.36 -0.83
N LYS A 53 26.42 2.72 0.25
CA LYS A 53 26.90 1.76 1.27
C LYS A 53 25.86 1.42 2.33
N SER A 54 24.78 2.19 2.42
CA SER A 54 23.71 1.93 3.40
C SER A 54 22.66 0.99 2.83
N ILE A 55 22.48 -0.18 3.46
CA ILE A 55 21.47 -1.17 3.04
C ILE A 55 20.03 -0.62 3.11
N LYS A 56 19.78 0.38 3.97
CA LYS A 56 18.47 1.04 4.12
C LYS A 56 18.06 1.82 2.86
N ASN A 57 19.02 2.12 2.00
CA ASN A 57 18.83 2.85 0.75
C ASN A 57 18.51 1.93 -0.43
N TYR A 58 18.37 0.63 -0.21
CA TYR A 58 17.95 -0.33 -1.22
C TYR A 58 16.56 -0.87 -0.92
N ARG A 59 15.77 -1.11 -1.97
CA ARG A 59 14.47 -1.73 -1.91
C ARG A 59 14.57 -3.17 -2.44
N PRO A 60 14.26 -4.19 -1.62
CA PRO A 60 14.16 -5.56 -2.12
C PRO A 60 12.92 -5.68 -3.00
N ILE A 61 13.08 -6.27 -4.19
CA ILE A 61 11.99 -6.58 -5.11
C ILE A 61 11.97 -8.08 -5.38
N ALA A 62 10.78 -8.67 -5.27
CA ALA A 62 10.53 -10.07 -5.55
C ALA A 62 10.24 -10.28 -7.05
N LEU A 63 11.20 -10.89 -7.75
CA LEU A 63 11.04 -11.34 -9.13
C LEU A 63 10.42 -12.74 -9.16
N LEU A 64 9.10 -12.78 -9.32
CA LEU A 64 8.33 -14.02 -9.48
C LEU A 64 8.47 -14.63 -10.88
N SER A 65 8.11 -15.91 -11.00
CA SER A 65 7.89 -16.56 -12.29
C SER A 65 6.80 -15.84 -13.10
N ILE A 66 6.97 -15.77 -14.42
CA ILE A 66 5.93 -15.21 -15.30
C ILE A 66 4.65 -16.06 -15.21
N PHE A 67 4.79 -17.38 -15.10
CA PHE A 67 3.66 -18.29 -14.95
C PHE A 67 2.91 -18.03 -13.64
N SER A 68 3.62 -17.76 -12.54
CA SER A 68 3.01 -17.29 -11.27
C SER A 68 2.14 -16.06 -11.53
N LYS A 69 2.69 -15.04 -12.19
CA LYS A 69 1.98 -13.80 -12.49
C LYS A 69 0.75 -14.01 -13.38
N ILE A 70 0.77 -14.97 -14.31
CA ILE A 70 -0.39 -15.30 -15.15
C ILE A 70 -1.52 -15.90 -14.31
N ILE A 71 -1.21 -16.87 -13.43
CA ILE A 71 -2.19 -17.48 -12.53
C ILE A 71 -2.74 -16.41 -11.57
N GLU A 72 -1.85 -15.61 -10.96
CA GLU A 72 -2.23 -14.52 -10.06
C GLU A 72 -3.16 -13.50 -10.73
N LYS A 73 -2.94 -13.16 -12.02
CA LYS A 73 -3.86 -12.29 -12.77
C LYS A 73 -5.27 -12.88 -12.89
N CYS A 74 -5.37 -14.20 -13.09
CA CYS A 74 -6.67 -14.88 -13.19
C CYS A 74 -7.40 -14.89 -11.83
N ILE A 75 -6.67 -15.15 -10.75
CA ILE A 75 -7.19 -15.07 -9.37
C ILE A 75 -7.63 -13.63 -9.07
N SER A 76 -6.74 -12.66 -9.29
CA SER A 76 -6.97 -11.25 -9.03
C SER A 76 -8.21 -10.73 -9.76
N LYS A 77 -8.37 -11.07 -11.04
CA LYS A 77 -9.56 -10.68 -11.80
C LYS A 77 -10.86 -11.15 -11.14
N ARG A 78 -10.95 -12.44 -10.77
CA ARG A 78 -12.15 -12.99 -10.12
C ARG A 78 -12.44 -12.35 -8.77
N ILE A 79 -11.39 -12.08 -7.98
CA ILE A 79 -11.54 -11.40 -6.69
C ILE A 79 -12.03 -9.96 -6.90
N ILE A 80 -11.41 -9.20 -7.81
CA ILE A 80 -11.80 -7.81 -8.10
C ILE A 80 -13.25 -7.76 -8.58
N ASP A 81 -13.65 -8.64 -9.50
CA ASP A 81 -15.04 -8.71 -9.99
C ASP A 81 -16.04 -8.92 -8.82
N PHE A 82 -15.70 -9.75 -7.83
CA PHE A 82 -16.49 -9.94 -6.61
C PHE A 82 -16.51 -8.67 -5.73
N LEU A 83 -15.33 -8.09 -5.47
CA LEU A 83 -15.20 -6.90 -4.62
C LEU A 83 -15.97 -5.70 -5.20
N ASP A 84 -15.92 -5.50 -6.51
CA ASP A 84 -16.64 -4.45 -7.21
C ASP A 84 -18.15 -4.69 -7.16
N LYS A 85 -18.60 -5.93 -7.45
CA LYS A 85 -20.02 -6.31 -7.41
C LYS A 85 -20.65 -6.05 -6.04
N HIS A 86 -19.90 -6.29 -4.97
CA HIS A 86 -20.40 -6.15 -3.59
C HIS A 86 -19.93 -4.87 -2.89
N SER A 87 -19.21 -3.98 -3.58
CA SER A 87 -18.67 -2.73 -3.01
C SER A 87 -17.92 -2.93 -1.69
N VAL A 88 -17.10 -3.98 -1.63
CA VAL A 88 -16.42 -4.41 -0.39
C VAL A 88 -15.30 -3.46 0.01
N LEU A 89 -14.56 -2.94 -0.97
CA LEU A 89 -13.42 -2.06 -0.71
C LEU A 89 -13.89 -0.70 -0.22
N SER A 90 -13.16 -0.17 0.76
CA SER A 90 -13.32 1.20 1.28
C SER A 90 -13.41 2.22 0.14
N LYS A 91 -14.26 3.24 0.35
CA LYS A 91 -14.35 4.40 -0.53
C LYS A 91 -13.14 5.32 -0.39
N ASN A 92 -12.42 5.25 0.73
CA ASN A 92 -11.23 6.05 1.02
C ASN A 92 -9.94 5.40 0.50
N GLN A 93 -10.00 4.19 -0.07
CA GLN A 93 -8.88 3.52 -0.72
C GLN A 93 -8.86 3.84 -2.23
N TYR A 94 -7.79 4.51 -2.66
CA TYR A 94 -7.52 4.88 -4.06
C TYR A 94 -6.42 4.02 -4.68
N GLY A 95 -5.58 3.37 -3.86
CA GLY A 95 -4.50 2.51 -4.32
C GLY A 95 -5.00 1.20 -4.90
N PHE A 96 -4.43 0.80 -6.03
CA PHE A 96 -4.67 -0.51 -6.68
C PHE A 96 -6.15 -0.83 -6.98
N LYS A 97 -6.99 0.20 -7.04
CA LYS A 97 -8.41 0.11 -7.37
C LYS A 97 -8.64 0.54 -8.81
N LYS A 98 -9.57 -0.12 -9.50
CA LYS A 98 -9.95 0.26 -10.86
C LYS A 98 -10.60 1.66 -10.83
N ASN A 99 -10.27 2.49 -11.82
CA ASN A 99 -10.79 3.87 -11.94
C ASN A 99 -10.43 4.78 -10.75
N ALA A 100 -9.33 4.49 -10.07
CA ALA A 100 -8.74 5.39 -9.07
C ALA A 100 -7.26 5.59 -9.38
N SER A 101 -6.77 6.81 -9.14
CA SER A 101 -5.41 7.22 -9.41
C SER A 101 -4.82 7.99 -8.24
N THR A 102 -3.50 8.22 -8.29
CA THR A 102 -2.84 9.13 -7.35
C THR A 102 -3.40 10.54 -7.47
N SER A 103 -3.79 10.97 -8.67
CA SER A 103 -4.42 12.26 -8.92
C SER A 103 -5.77 12.38 -8.22
N ASP A 104 -6.63 11.35 -8.26
CA ASP A 104 -7.93 11.37 -7.59
C ASP A 104 -7.78 11.50 -6.07
N ALA A 105 -6.80 10.77 -5.50
CA ALA A 105 -6.46 10.86 -4.09
C ALA A 105 -5.99 12.27 -3.70
N LEU A 106 -5.07 12.85 -4.49
CA LEU A 106 -4.55 14.20 -4.27
C LEU A 106 -5.64 15.27 -4.42
N VAL A 107 -6.50 15.15 -5.44
CA VAL A 107 -7.65 16.05 -5.63
C VAL A 107 -8.57 16.00 -4.41
N THR A 108 -8.86 14.80 -3.89
CA THR A 108 -9.69 14.63 -2.69
C THR A 108 -9.07 15.28 -1.45
N ILE A 109 -7.74 15.20 -1.31
CA ILE A 109 -7.00 15.86 -0.22
C ILE A 109 -7.08 17.38 -0.37
N CYS A 110 -6.72 17.91 -1.55
CA CYS A 110 -6.72 19.36 -1.80
C CYS A 110 -8.12 19.97 -1.70
N ASP A 111 -9.14 19.32 -2.27
CA ASP A 111 -10.54 19.75 -2.17
C ASP A 111 -11.00 19.86 -0.72
N PHE A 112 -10.67 18.87 0.12
CA PHE A 112 -10.95 18.94 1.54
C PHE A 112 -10.27 20.14 2.20
N ILE A 113 -8.99 20.38 1.89
CA ILE A 113 -8.22 21.48 2.49
C ILE A 113 -8.83 22.83 2.10
N TYR A 114 -8.99 23.10 0.80
CA TYR A 114 -9.55 24.37 0.32
C TYR A 114 -10.97 24.61 0.85
N THR A 115 -11.85 23.63 0.73
CA THR A 115 -13.25 23.72 1.18
C THR A 115 -13.37 24.13 2.65
N HIS A 116 -12.45 23.68 3.51
CA HIS A 116 -12.51 23.98 4.94
C HIS A 116 -11.73 25.25 5.32
N LEU A 117 -10.67 25.59 4.59
CA LEU A 117 -10.00 26.88 4.74
C LEU A 117 -10.94 28.04 4.37
N ASP A 118 -11.71 27.91 3.28
CA ASP A 118 -12.69 28.92 2.85
C ASP A 118 -13.81 29.13 3.88
N LYS A 119 -14.10 28.09 4.67
CA LYS A 119 -15.05 28.16 5.80
C LYS A 119 -14.43 28.73 7.07
N GLY A 120 -13.18 29.21 7.02
CA GLY A 120 -12.47 29.76 8.17
C GLY A 120 -12.01 28.71 9.20
N LYS A 121 -12.06 27.42 8.86
CA LYS A 121 -11.66 26.35 9.79
C LYS A 121 -10.15 26.20 9.89
N LYS A 122 -9.72 25.58 10.99
CA LYS A 122 -8.35 25.18 11.27
C LYS A 122 -8.12 23.79 10.67
N VAL A 123 -7.37 23.75 9.57
CA VAL A 123 -7.13 22.53 8.79
C VAL A 123 -5.76 21.95 9.09
N MET A 124 -5.73 20.66 9.38
CA MET A 124 -4.50 19.87 9.58
C MET A 124 -4.59 18.58 8.78
N ALA A 125 -3.45 18.06 8.32
CA ALA A 125 -3.35 16.73 7.77
C ALA A 125 -2.17 15.98 8.38
N VAL A 126 -2.36 14.68 8.61
CA VAL A 126 -1.27 13.77 8.99
C VAL A 126 -0.99 12.86 7.82
N PHE A 127 0.24 12.93 7.31
CA PHE A 127 0.76 12.01 6.31
C PHE A 127 1.49 10.88 7.06
N ALA A 128 0.85 9.73 7.16
CA ALA A 128 1.34 8.55 7.87
C ALA A 128 2.08 7.61 6.92
N ASP A 129 3.30 7.23 7.31
CA ASP A 129 4.14 6.25 6.61
C ASP A 129 4.20 4.96 7.43
N LEU A 130 4.03 3.81 6.77
CA LEU A 130 4.10 2.50 7.42
C LEU A 130 5.46 1.84 7.20
N SER A 131 6.05 1.33 8.27
CA SER A 131 7.35 0.64 8.21
C SER A 131 7.22 -0.74 7.57
N LYS A 132 7.74 -0.88 6.34
CA LYS A 132 7.80 -2.16 5.60
C LYS A 132 6.44 -2.87 5.56
N ALA A 133 5.37 -2.14 5.25
CA ALA A 133 4.00 -2.62 5.42
C ALA A 133 3.73 -3.96 4.70
N PHE A 134 4.13 -4.06 3.44
CA PHE A 134 3.99 -5.29 2.65
C PHE A 134 4.74 -6.49 3.22
N ASP A 135 5.88 -6.27 3.89
CA ASP A 135 6.72 -7.35 4.42
C ASP A 135 6.20 -7.85 5.79
N ASN A 136 5.29 -7.10 6.41
CA ASN A 136 4.76 -7.37 7.76
C ASN A 136 3.33 -7.90 7.76
N VAL A 137 2.69 -8.09 6.60
CA VAL A 137 1.33 -8.65 6.50
C VAL A 137 1.29 -10.03 7.15
N ASP A 138 0.50 -10.18 8.20
CA ASP A 138 0.27 -11.48 8.84
C ASP A 138 -0.72 -12.31 8.02
N HIS A 139 -0.34 -13.53 7.67
CA HIS A 139 -1.16 -14.39 6.81
C HIS A 139 -2.45 -14.86 7.50
N ALA A 140 -2.42 -15.12 8.81
CA ALA A 140 -3.60 -15.58 9.53
C ALA A 140 -4.64 -14.45 9.63
N ILE A 141 -4.20 -13.25 10.02
CA ILE A 141 -5.07 -12.05 10.09
C ILE A 141 -5.65 -11.73 8.72
N LEU A 142 -4.82 -11.81 7.65
CA LEU A 142 -5.26 -11.56 6.28
C LEU A 142 -6.37 -12.54 5.85
N LEU A 143 -6.15 -13.84 6.03
CA LEU A 143 -7.10 -14.88 5.62
C LEU A 143 -8.40 -14.80 6.41
N GLU A 144 -8.33 -14.45 7.70
CA GLU A 144 -9.51 -14.21 8.53
C GLU A 144 -10.32 -13.00 8.04
N ARG A 145 -9.66 -11.87 7.76
CA ARG A 145 -10.34 -10.66 7.24
C ARG A 145 -11.01 -10.92 5.89
N ILE A 146 -10.31 -11.60 4.98
CA ILE A 146 -10.81 -11.95 3.65
C ILE A 146 -12.02 -12.90 3.73
N GLU A 147 -12.03 -13.85 4.67
CA GLU A 147 -13.21 -14.70 4.94
C GLU A 147 -14.43 -13.87 5.37
N ARG A 148 -14.22 -12.90 6.27
CA ARG A 148 -15.27 -11.98 6.75
C ARG A 148 -15.83 -11.11 5.61
N TYR A 149 -15.01 -10.71 4.66
CA TYR A 149 -15.43 -9.98 3.45
C TYR A 149 -16.22 -10.83 2.44
N GLY A 150 -16.33 -12.15 2.67
CA GLY A 150 -17.11 -13.05 1.82
C GLY A 150 -16.29 -13.81 0.77
N ILE A 151 -14.96 -13.67 0.75
CA ILE A 151 -14.09 -14.52 -0.06
C ILE A 151 -13.82 -15.79 0.76
N ARG A 152 -14.66 -16.81 0.54
CA ARG A 152 -14.72 -18.03 1.36
C ARG A 152 -14.40 -19.31 0.58
N GLY A 153 -14.33 -20.44 1.28
CA GLY A 153 -14.25 -21.77 0.68
C GLY A 153 -12.99 -21.96 -0.16
N GLU A 154 -13.14 -22.52 -1.36
CA GLU A 154 -12.01 -22.85 -2.25
C GLU A 154 -11.16 -21.64 -2.63
N CYS A 155 -11.76 -20.44 -2.75
CA CYS A 155 -10.98 -19.24 -3.04
C CYS A 155 -10.07 -18.85 -1.87
N ASN A 156 -10.57 -18.92 -0.63
CA ASN A 156 -9.76 -18.63 0.55
C ASN A 156 -8.67 -19.70 0.74
N LYS A 157 -9.02 -20.99 0.57
CA LYS A 157 -8.05 -22.10 0.58
C LYS A 157 -6.93 -21.91 -0.46
N LEU A 158 -7.27 -21.43 -1.66
CA LEU A 158 -6.29 -21.13 -2.71
C LEU A 158 -5.37 -19.97 -2.31
N LEU A 159 -5.91 -18.91 -1.71
CA LEU A 159 -5.10 -17.80 -1.20
C LEU A 159 -4.18 -18.24 -0.06
N LYS A 160 -4.67 -19.09 0.85
CA LYS A 160 -3.86 -19.72 1.89
C LYS A 160 -2.71 -20.54 1.27
N SER A 161 -3.02 -21.41 0.31
CA SER A 161 -2.01 -22.18 -0.43
C SER A 161 -1.00 -21.28 -1.14
N TYR A 162 -1.43 -20.15 -1.70
CA TYR A 162 -0.55 -19.18 -2.36
C TYR A 162 0.44 -18.50 -1.38
N LEU A 163 0.01 -18.23 -0.14
CA LEU A 163 0.78 -17.55 0.90
C LEU A 163 1.70 -18.48 1.69
N GLU A 164 1.30 -19.73 1.89
CA GLU A 164 2.04 -20.72 2.67
C GLU A 164 3.26 -21.29 1.91
N GLN A 165 4.30 -21.63 2.68
CA GLN A 165 5.53 -22.29 2.18
C GLN A 165 6.20 -21.55 1.01
N ARG A 166 6.01 -20.23 0.94
CA ARG A 166 6.72 -19.39 -0.02
C ARG A 166 8.19 -19.35 0.33
N ARG A 167 9.01 -19.42 -0.71
CA ARG A 167 10.47 -19.45 -0.56
C ARG A 167 11.10 -18.32 -1.33
N GLN A 168 12.19 -17.78 -0.81
CA GLN A 168 12.90 -16.68 -1.45
C GLN A 168 14.41 -16.82 -1.25
N PHE A 169 15.17 -16.31 -2.22
CA PHE A 169 16.63 -16.17 -2.12
C PHE A 169 17.05 -14.80 -2.64
N VAL A 170 18.12 -14.25 -2.09
CA VAL A 170 18.71 -12.98 -2.55
C VAL A 170 19.69 -13.28 -3.67
N HIS A 171 19.60 -12.50 -4.74
CA HIS A 171 20.57 -12.49 -5.81
C HIS A 171 21.34 -11.17 -5.81
N PHE A 172 22.65 -11.28 -5.66
CA PHE A 172 23.55 -10.13 -5.63
C PHE A 172 24.86 -10.50 -6.32
N ASP A 173 25.30 -9.66 -7.25
CA ASP A 173 26.58 -9.79 -7.96
C ASP A 173 26.84 -11.19 -8.53
N GLY A 174 25.88 -11.72 -9.29
CA GLY A 174 25.97 -13.04 -9.93
C GLY A 174 25.81 -14.24 -8.98
N LYS A 175 25.73 -14.01 -7.65
CA LYS A 175 25.61 -15.06 -6.64
C LYS A 175 24.20 -15.13 -6.05
N ASN A 176 23.82 -16.32 -5.59
CA ASN A 176 22.55 -16.59 -4.92
C ASN A 176 22.81 -16.94 -3.45
N SER A 177 21.98 -16.43 -2.54
CA SER A 177 21.93 -16.91 -1.16
C SER A 177 21.29 -18.29 -1.07
N SER A 178 21.30 -18.87 0.13
CA SER A 178 20.43 -19.99 0.46
C SER A 178 18.95 -19.60 0.31
N LEU A 179 18.12 -20.63 0.09
CA LEU A 179 16.68 -20.49 -0.01
C LEU A 179 16.08 -20.46 1.40
N LEU A 180 15.26 -19.44 1.68
CA LEU A 180 14.60 -19.26 2.96
C LEU A 180 13.08 -19.25 2.80
N VAL A 181 12.37 -19.78 3.80
CA VAL A 181 10.91 -19.71 3.86
C VAL A 181 10.48 -18.33 4.37
N SER A 182 9.46 -17.75 3.75
CA SER A 182 8.84 -16.49 4.15
C SER A 182 7.49 -16.80 4.80
N ASN A 183 7.39 -16.52 6.10
CA ASN A 183 6.20 -16.83 6.92
C ASN A 183 5.25 -15.62 7.09
N LYS A 184 5.61 -14.46 6.54
CA LYS A 184 4.80 -13.25 6.59
C LYS A 184 5.11 -12.35 5.40
N GLY A 185 4.23 -11.39 5.19
CA GLY A 185 4.30 -10.43 4.10
C GLY A 185 3.73 -10.97 2.80
N VAL A 186 3.62 -10.07 1.82
CA VAL A 186 3.24 -10.40 0.45
C VAL A 186 4.34 -9.89 -0.50
N PRO A 187 4.69 -10.63 -1.58
CA PRO A 187 5.85 -10.28 -2.38
C PRO A 187 5.70 -8.94 -3.11
N GLN A 188 6.60 -7.99 -2.87
CA GLN A 188 6.67 -6.73 -3.63
C GLN A 188 7.10 -7.03 -5.09
N GLY A 189 6.15 -6.96 -6.03
CA GLY A 189 6.33 -7.38 -7.42
C GLY A 189 5.43 -8.53 -7.87
N SER A 190 4.62 -9.07 -6.94
CA SER A 190 3.48 -9.93 -7.24
C SER A 190 2.30 -9.13 -7.77
N VAL A 191 1.38 -9.82 -8.47
CA VAL A 191 0.12 -9.26 -8.93
C VAL A 191 -0.91 -9.27 -7.79
N LEU A 192 -0.93 -10.32 -6.97
CA LEU A 192 -1.86 -10.42 -5.84
C LEU A 192 -1.45 -9.58 -4.62
N GLY A 193 -0.16 -9.34 -4.39
CA GLY A 193 0.31 -8.66 -3.18
C GLY A 193 -0.35 -7.31 -2.91
N PRO A 194 -0.40 -6.39 -3.89
CA PRO A 194 -1.13 -5.13 -3.76
C PRO A 194 -2.60 -5.29 -3.37
N LEU A 195 -3.32 -6.22 -4.02
CA LEU A 195 -4.73 -6.50 -3.73
C LEU A 195 -4.93 -7.07 -2.32
N LEU A 196 -4.07 -8.01 -1.91
CA LEU A 196 -4.12 -8.59 -0.58
C LEU A 196 -3.80 -7.55 0.50
N PHE A 197 -2.88 -6.62 0.22
CA PHE A 197 -2.56 -5.54 1.16
C PHE A 197 -3.73 -4.56 1.35
N ILE A 198 -4.41 -4.14 0.28
CA ILE A 198 -5.58 -3.25 0.44
C ILE A 198 -6.73 -3.95 1.16
N LEU A 199 -6.92 -5.27 0.95
CA LEU A 199 -7.88 -6.07 1.72
C LEU A 199 -7.47 -6.15 3.19
N TYR A 200 -6.18 -6.34 3.46
CA TYR A 200 -5.65 -6.33 4.83
C TYR A 200 -6.01 -5.04 5.56
N MET A 201 -5.86 -3.90 4.91
CA MET A 201 -6.09 -2.57 5.50
C MET A 201 -7.54 -2.09 5.44
N ASN A 202 -8.45 -2.87 4.85
CA ASN A 202 -9.78 -2.38 4.45
C ASN A 202 -10.71 -1.97 5.61
N ASN A 203 -10.45 -2.42 6.84
CA ASN A 203 -11.26 -2.09 8.01
C ASN A 203 -10.90 -0.75 8.68
N MET A 204 -9.90 -0.03 8.16
CA MET A 204 -9.43 1.22 8.76
C MET A 204 -10.55 2.27 8.91
N ASP A 205 -11.51 2.30 7.98
CA ASP A 205 -12.70 3.17 8.03
C ASP A 205 -13.52 3.04 9.32
N GLN A 206 -13.50 1.86 9.94
CA GLN A 206 -14.30 1.58 11.14
C GLN A 206 -13.60 2.03 12.43
N VAL A 207 -12.28 2.20 12.39
CA VAL A 207 -11.44 2.47 13.57
C VAL A 207 -10.97 3.92 13.62
N VAL A 208 -10.71 4.51 12.44
CA VAL A 208 -10.27 5.90 12.31
C VAL A 208 -11.46 6.77 11.90
N PRO A 209 -12.16 7.41 12.85
CA PRO A 209 -13.40 8.16 12.57
C PRO A 209 -13.16 9.43 11.74
N SER A 210 -11.91 9.87 11.64
CA SER A 210 -11.52 11.03 10.86
C SER A 210 -11.55 10.71 9.36
N ARG A 211 -11.89 11.72 8.57
CA ARG A 211 -11.76 11.62 7.12
C ARG A 211 -10.31 11.29 6.79
N HIS A 212 -10.12 10.36 5.87
CA HIS A 212 -8.79 9.98 5.42
C HIS A 212 -8.81 9.56 3.96
N VAL A 213 -7.63 9.51 3.38
CA VAL A 213 -7.36 9.05 2.02
C VAL A 213 -6.20 8.08 2.11
N ALA A 214 -6.38 6.86 1.61
CA ALA A 214 -5.34 5.85 1.53
C ALA A 214 -5.00 5.57 0.07
N PHE A 215 -3.71 5.45 -0.21
CA PHE A 215 -3.21 4.89 -1.45
C PHE A 215 -2.25 3.75 -1.09
N ALA A 216 -2.80 2.55 -0.97
CA ALA A 216 -2.09 1.41 -0.38
C ALA A 216 -1.57 1.72 1.04
N ASP A 217 -0.25 1.75 1.25
CA ASP A 217 0.40 2.01 2.53
C ASP A 217 0.58 3.49 2.86
N ASP A 218 0.43 4.39 1.87
CA ASP A 218 0.41 5.84 2.10
C ASP A 218 -0.97 6.27 2.63
N ILE A 219 -1.03 6.75 3.88
CA ILE A 219 -2.28 7.15 4.54
C ILE A 219 -2.23 8.64 4.87
N THR A 220 -3.25 9.38 4.47
CA THR A 220 -3.43 10.80 4.83
C THR A 220 -4.69 10.96 5.66
N LEU A 221 -4.54 11.36 6.93
CA LEU A 221 -5.66 11.74 7.79
C LEU A 221 -5.93 13.24 7.65
N LEU A 222 -7.20 13.64 7.61
CA LEU A 222 -7.64 15.00 7.31
C LEU A 222 -8.55 15.53 8.43
N PHE A 223 -8.24 16.73 8.91
CA PHE A 223 -8.90 17.36 10.06
C PHE A 223 -9.29 18.80 9.72
N ALA A 224 -10.48 19.21 10.14
CA ALA A 224 -10.96 20.57 9.97
C ALA A 224 -11.89 20.97 11.12
N GLU A 225 -11.43 21.84 12.01
CA GLU A 225 -12.14 22.22 13.23
C GLU A 225 -12.23 23.73 13.40
N GLU A 226 -13.13 24.20 14.27
CA GLU A 226 -13.30 25.63 14.54
C GLU A 226 -12.08 26.25 15.26
N THR A 227 -11.37 25.45 16.05
CA THR A 227 -10.19 25.91 16.80
C THR A 227 -9.02 24.94 16.67
N GLU A 228 -7.81 25.48 16.80
CA GLU A 228 -6.57 24.71 16.72
C GLU A 228 -6.53 23.63 17.80
N SER A 229 -6.94 23.97 19.03
CA SER A 229 -6.97 23.01 20.13
C SER A 229 -7.90 21.82 19.84
N LYS A 230 -9.05 22.04 19.21
CA LYS A 230 -9.95 20.95 18.81
C LYS A 230 -9.32 20.09 17.71
N ALA A 231 -8.69 20.73 16.71
CA ALA A 231 -7.98 20.01 15.64
C ALA A 231 -6.87 19.12 16.22
N ALA A 232 -6.01 19.68 17.09
CA ALA A 232 -4.92 18.94 17.72
C ALA A 232 -5.41 17.78 18.60
N THR A 233 -6.50 17.95 19.36
CA THR A 233 -7.13 16.86 20.11
C THR A 233 -7.63 15.74 19.19
N LYS A 234 -8.29 16.08 18.07
CA LYS A 234 -8.73 15.07 17.10
C LYS A 234 -7.58 14.36 16.41
N VAL A 235 -6.50 15.07 16.09
CA VAL A 235 -5.26 14.49 15.56
C VAL A 235 -4.70 13.46 16.54
N LYS A 236 -4.53 13.83 17.82
CA LYS A 236 -4.03 12.92 18.87
C LYS A 236 -4.89 11.67 19.00
N GLY A 237 -6.22 11.84 19.07
CA GLY A 237 -7.15 10.71 19.16
C GLY A 237 -7.09 9.79 17.94
N SER A 238 -7.03 10.36 16.72
CA SER A 238 -6.99 9.57 15.49
C SER A 238 -5.66 8.85 15.28
N LEU A 239 -4.55 9.47 15.68
CA LEU A 239 -3.23 8.82 15.70
C LEU A 239 -3.20 7.67 16.70
N CYS A 240 -3.82 7.82 17.88
CA CYS A 240 -3.94 6.73 18.85
C CYS A 240 -4.73 5.55 18.27
N ASN A 241 -5.91 5.81 17.68
CA ASN A 241 -6.72 4.78 17.04
C ASN A 241 -5.99 4.11 15.87
N LEU A 242 -5.30 4.89 15.04
CA LEU A 242 -4.52 4.36 13.92
C LEU A 242 -3.38 3.47 14.42
N SER A 243 -2.61 3.93 15.42
CA SER A 243 -1.53 3.13 16.01
C SER A 243 -2.05 1.81 16.57
N HIS A 244 -3.15 1.85 17.32
CA HIS A 244 -3.78 0.64 17.86
C HIS A 244 -4.23 -0.32 16.75
N TYR A 245 -4.92 0.18 15.72
CA TYR A 245 -5.33 -0.61 14.57
C TYR A 245 -4.14 -1.27 13.84
N LEU A 246 -3.05 -0.52 13.69
CA LEU A 246 -1.83 -1.02 13.06
C LEU A 246 -1.17 -2.09 13.92
N GLU A 247 -1.09 -1.91 15.24
CA GLU A 247 -0.56 -2.89 16.20
C GLU A 247 -1.36 -4.19 16.16
N GLU A 248 -2.70 -4.13 16.21
CA GLU A 248 -3.58 -5.30 16.03
C GLU A 248 -3.40 -5.98 14.67
N SER A 249 -2.92 -5.23 13.68
CA SER A 249 -2.62 -5.71 12.33
C SER A 249 -1.14 -6.06 12.15
N ASN A 250 -0.33 -6.17 13.21
CA ASN A 250 1.12 -6.42 13.12
C ASN A 250 1.89 -5.44 12.19
N LEU A 251 1.38 -4.22 12.03
CA LEU A 251 1.96 -3.13 11.28
C LEU A 251 2.49 -2.05 12.22
N VAL A 252 3.43 -1.25 11.73
CA VAL A 252 4.12 -0.25 12.55
C VAL A 252 4.10 1.10 11.84
N LEU A 253 3.54 2.11 12.52
CA LEU A 253 3.63 3.50 12.08
C LEU A 253 5.07 3.99 12.20
N ASN A 254 5.59 4.59 11.12
CA ASN A 254 6.92 5.14 11.10
C ASN A 254 6.90 6.61 11.55
N SER A 255 7.10 6.86 12.84
CA SER A 255 7.07 8.21 13.41
C SER A 255 8.09 9.17 12.80
N GLN A 256 9.24 8.66 12.30
CA GLN A 256 10.29 9.47 11.67
C GLN A 256 9.96 9.87 10.23
N LYS A 257 8.99 9.20 9.59
CA LYS A 257 8.54 9.50 8.23
C LYS A 257 7.08 9.90 8.15
N SER A 258 6.42 9.96 9.31
CA SER A 258 5.07 10.47 9.43
C SER A 258 5.15 11.93 9.82
N PHE A 259 4.38 12.76 9.16
CA PHE A 259 4.46 14.21 9.32
C PHE A 259 3.08 14.83 9.49
N LEU A 260 3.03 15.87 10.31
CA LEU A 260 1.89 16.75 10.47
C LEU A 260 2.09 17.97 9.60
N MET A 261 1.07 18.34 8.84
CA MET A 261 0.98 19.62 8.17
C MET A 261 -0.23 20.40 8.63
N GLN A 262 -0.06 21.71 8.74
CA GLN A 262 -1.11 22.64 9.08
C GLN A 262 -1.28 23.62 7.94
N PHE A 263 -2.47 23.65 7.37
CA PHE A 263 -2.74 24.46 6.19
C PHE A 263 -3.35 25.80 6.60
N PHE A 264 -3.01 26.84 5.84
CA PHE A 264 -3.55 28.19 6.02
C PHE A 264 -3.50 28.98 4.71
N THR A 265 -4.39 29.96 4.59
CA THR A 265 -4.29 30.99 3.54
C THR A 265 -3.28 32.06 3.94
N GLN A 266 -2.79 32.86 2.98
CA GLN A 266 -1.89 33.99 3.28
C GLN A 266 -2.51 34.97 4.28
N SER A 267 -3.80 35.25 4.16
CA SER A 267 -4.59 36.10 5.05
C SER A 267 -4.85 35.50 6.43
N SER A 268 -4.72 34.17 6.56
CA SER A 268 -5.00 33.44 7.79
C SER A 268 -3.75 32.75 8.32
N ARG A 269 -2.55 33.31 8.13
CA ARG A 269 -1.31 32.76 8.70
C ARG A 269 -1.42 32.76 10.23
N TYR A 270 -1.24 31.60 10.85
CA TYR A 270 -1.05 31.47 12.30
C TYR A 270 -0.10 30.31 12.56
N VAL A 271 0.69 30.42 13.63
CA VAL A 271 1.63 29.38 14.05
C VAL A 271 0.92 28.47 15.04
N CYS A 272 0.80 27.18 14.74
CA CYS A 272 0.39 26.21 15.75
C CYS A 272 1.42 26.18 16.87
N SER A 273 0.95 26.45 18.08
CA SER A 273 1.78 26.37 19.29
C SER A 273 1.59 25.03 20.01
N GLN A 274 0.61 24.22 19.57
CA GLN A 274 0.32 22.95 20.22
C GLN A 274 1.23 21.82 19.74
N TYR A 275 2.08 21.37 20.67
CA TYR A 275 2.87 20.16 20.51
C TYR A 275 1.96 18.92 20.39
N ILE A 276 2.13 18.18 19.29
CA ILE A 276 1.59 16.83 19.12
C ILE A 276 2.76 15.86 19.31
N PRO A 277 2.78 15.09 20.41
CA PRO A 277 3.87 14.17 20.68
C PRO A 277 4.07 13.17 19.53
N SER A 278 5.34 12.85 19.24
CA SER A 278 5.75 11.76 18.36
C SER A 278 5.51 11.94 16.86
N ILE A 279 5.04 13.11 16.40
CA ILE A 279 4.98 13.41 14.97
C ILE A 279 5.58 14.79 14.67
N GLN A 280 6.45 14.84 13.68
CA GLN A 280 7.12 16.08 13.31
C GLN A 280 6.19 16.96 12.45
N GLN A 281 6.10 18.25 12.76
CA GLN A 281 5.42 19.22 11.91
C GLN A 281 6.35 19.71 10.78
N VAL A 282 5.83 19.80 9.57
CA VAL A 282 6.56 20.27 8.38
C VAL A 282 5.76 21.33 7.62
N SER A 283 6.48 22.20 6.89
CA SER A 283 5.89 23.21 6.02
C SER A 283 5.67 22.73 4.59
N SER A 284 6.29 21.61 4.21
CA SER A 284 6.22 21.02 2.88
C SER A 284 6.46 19.51 2.94
N ILE A 285 5.75 18.75 2.12
CA ILE A 285 5.92 17.30 2.02
C ILE A 285 5.72 16.81 0.57
N LYS A 286 6.47 15.78 0.17
CA LYS A 286 6.18 15.02 -1.05
C LYS A 286 5.17 13.90 -0.74
N SER A 287 3.97 13.98 -1.29
CA SER A 287 2.92 12.96 -1.17
C SER A 287 2.45 12.53 -2.56
N LEU A 288 2.40 11.22 -2.81
CA LEU A 288 1.95 10.62 -4.09
C LEU A 288 2.59 11.23 -5.35
N GLY A 289 3.83 11.72 -5.24
CA GLY A 289 4.61 12.33 -6.32
C GLY A 289 4.52 13.87 -6.41
N LEU A 290 3.61 14.50 -5.68
CA LEU A 290 3.40 15.96 -5.65
C LEU A 290 3.98 16.56 -4.37
N TYR A 291 4.62 17.73 -4.46
CA TYR A 291 4.98 18.50 -3.27
C TYR A 291 3.82 19.39 -2.86
N LEU A 292 3.40 19.26 -1.61
CA LEU A 292 2.37 20.08 -0.98
C LEU A 292 3.03 20.99 0.05
N ASP A 293 2.84 22.30 -0.06
CA ASP A 293 3.21 23.28 0.96
C ASP A 293 1.99 23.71 1.79
N VAL A 294 2.24 24.31 2.96
CA VAL A 294 1.20 24.76 3.90
C VAL A 294 0.19 25.76 3.32
N SER A 295 0.55 26.48 2.26
CA SER A 295 -0.34 27.38 1.53
C SER A 295 -0.93 26.80 0.26
N LEU A 296 -0.58 25.56 -0.11
CA LEU A 296 -0.91 24.95 -1.40
C LEU A 296 -0.58 25.88 -2.59
N SER A 297 0.57 26.55 -2.53
CA SER A 297 1.11 27.37 -3.62
C SER A 297 1.76 26.53 -4.72
N PHE A 298 2.19 25.30 -4.37
CA PHE A 298 2.93 24.36 -5.22
C PHE A 298 4.29 24.90 -5.72
N GLU A 299 4.82 25.97 -5.12
CA GLU A 299 6.11 26.56 -5.49
C GLU A 299 7.27 25.56 -5.35
N ASP A 300 7.26 24.75 -4.29
CA ASP A 300 8.23 23.68 -4.08
C ASP A 300 8.17 22.61 -5.19
N HIS A 301 6.96 22.31 -5.68
CA HIS A 301 6.79 21.35 -6.76
C HIS A 301 7.28 21.89 -8.09
N VAL A 302 6.93 23.13 -8.41
CA VAL A 302 7.39 23.84 -9.61
C VAL A 302 8.93 23.89 -9.62
N SER A 303 9.52 24.26 -8.48
CA SER A 303 10.98 24.30 -8.31
C SER A 303 11.64 22.93 -8.44
N TYR A 304 10.96 21.86 -8.02
CA TYR A 304 11.44 20.49 -8.17
C TYR A 304 11.43 20.01 -9.63
N ILE A 305 10.41 20.38 -10.41
CA ILE A 305 10.28 19.97 -11.82
C ILE A 305 11.23 20.77 -12.74
N HIS A 306 11.50 22.04 -12.43
CA HIS A 306 12.39 22.87 -13.24
C HIS A 306 13.88 22.55 -13.11
N LYS A 307 14.26 21.61 -12.24
CA LYS A 307 15.63 21.10 -12.08
C LYS A 307 15.86 19.87 -12.95
#